data_AF-A0A1D1V3L4-F1
#
_entry.id   AF-A0A1D1V3L4-F1
#
_cell.length_a   1.000
_cell.length_b   1.000
_cell.length_c   1.000
_cell.angle_alpha   90.00
_cell.angle_beta   90.00
_cell.angle_gamma   90.00
#
_symmetry.space_group_name_H-M   'P 1'
#
loop_
_entity.id
_entity.type
_entity.pdbx_description
1 polymer ?
#
loop_
_entity_poly.entity_id
_entity_poly.type
_entity_poly.pdbx_seq_one_letter_code
_entity_poly.pdbx_strand_id
1 'polypeptide(L)'
;MKYLRDQFEKAGGIIKSQTLERLTDLKNDYTIVANCAGLGSMKLVGDQSMAPIRGQLVRVRAPWVKEFLMGENTTYIFPNSETLVLGGTRQEGDWNTEVDPEDSLGILQRCNRMLPALAVRLASPLLPF
;
A
#
# COMPACT_ATOMS: atom_id res chain seq x y z
N MET A 1 2.93 4.55 10.16
CA MET A 1 4.16 5.37 10.26
C MET A 1 4.19 6.31 11.47
N LYS A 2 3.59 5.95 12.63
CA LYS A 2 3.59 6.84 13.82
C LYS A 2 4.99 7.00 14.41
N TYR A 3 5.69 5.88 14.61
CA TYR A 3 7.01 5.85 15.23
C TYR A 3 8.02 6.81 14.57
N LEU A 4 8.22 6.73 13.25
CA LEU A 4 9.20 7.60 12.56
C LEU A 4 8.80 9.09 12.58
N ARG A 5 7.50 9.40 12.56
CA ARG A 5 7.04 10.79 12.73
C ARG A 5 7.36 11.31 14.13
N ASP A 6 7.04 10.55 15.16
CA ASP A 6 7.36 10.91 16.55
C ASP A 6 8.87 11.12 16.74
N GLN A 7 9.70 10.25 16.14
CA GLN A 7 11.17 10.37 16.20
C GLN A 7 11.68 11.62 15.47
N PHE A 8 11.09 11.96 14.33
CA PHE A 8 11.44 13.16 13.57
C PHE A 8 11.10 14.44 14.34
N GLU A 9 9.90 14.52 14.93
CA GLU A 9 9.48 15.68 15.72
C GLU A 9 10.31 15.83 17.01
N LYS A 10 10.62 14.71 17.70
CA LYS A 10 11.53 14.73 18.87
C LYS A 10 12.93 15.23 18.55
N ALA A 11 13.40 15.02 17.31
CA ALA A 11 14.67 15.54 16.83
C ALA A 11 14.59 17.03 16.39
N GLY A 12 13.43 17.69 16.57
CA GLY A 12 13.21 19.09 16.20
C GLY A 12 12.68 19.27 14.77
N GLY A 13 12.33 18.19 14.07
CA GLY A 13 11.73 18.25 12.75
C GLY A 13 10.33 18.84 12.78
N ILE A 14 9.98 19.63 11.75
CA ILE A 14 8.67 20.25 11.59
C ILE A 14 7.93 19.60 10.42
N ILE A 15 6.71 19.10 10.66
CA ILE A 15 5.86 18.52 9.63
C ILE A 15 4.89 19.59 9.11
N LYS A 16 4.92 19.85 7.81
CA LYS A 16 3.98 20.74 7.11
C LYS A 16 3.21 19.95 6.06
N SER A 17 1.87 19.99 6.12
CA SER A 17 1.02 19.43 5.08
C SER A 17 0.85 20.46 3.96
N GLN A 18 1.47 20.23 2.81
CA GLN A 18 1.41 21.11 1.66
C GLN A 18 1.54 20.31 0.36
N THR A 19 0.89 20.79 -0.70
CA THR A 19 1.10 20.30 -2.06
C THR A 19 2.08 21.21 -2.76
N LEU A 20 3.13 20.64 -3.35
CA LEU A 20 4.11 21.39 -4.15
C LEU A 20 3.85 21.12 -5.63
N GLU A 21 3.78 22.18 -6.41
CA GLU A 21 3.66 22.09 -7.87
C GLU A 21 5.04 22.01 -8.53
N ARG A 22 6.07 22.60 -7.90
CA ARG A 22 7.46 22.58 -8.38
C ARG A 22 8.44 22.67 -7.21
N LEU A 23 9.63 22.06 -7.36
CA LEU A 23 10.68 22.15 -6.33
C LEU A 23 11.19 23.57 -6.09
N THR A 24 11.10 24.45 -7.09
CA THR A 24 11.56 25.83 -6.97
C THR A 24 10.73 26.67 -6.00
N ASP A 25 9.56 26.20 -5.59
CA ASP A 25 8.75 26.84 -4.54
C ASP A 25 9.46 26.81 -3.17
N LEU A 26 10.41 25.88 -2.98
CA LEU A 26 11.18 25.71 -1.74
C LEU A 26 12.51 26.48 -1.71
N LYS A 27 12.93 27.07 -2.83
CA LYS A 27 14.31 27.55 -3.02
C LYS A 27 14.76 28.64 -2.04
N ASN A 28 13.81 29.42 -1.51
CA ASN A 28 14.10 30.53 -0.60
C ASN A 28 14.20 30.06 0.87
N ASP A 29 13.59 28.92 1.18
CA ASP A 29 13.45 28.42 2.55
C ASP A 29 14.47 27.33 2.87
N TYR A 30 14.94 26.61 1.84
CA TYR A 30 15.81 25.43 2.01
C TYR A 30 16.96 25.43 1.02
N THR A 31 18.15 25.05 1.48
CA THR A 31 19.36 24.89 0.67
C THR A 31 19.49 23.52 0.04
N ILE A 32 18.94 22.49 0.70
CA ILE A 32 18.98 21.10 0.27
C ILE A 32 17.56 20.54 0.33
N VAL A 33 17.17 19.84 -0.73
CA VAL A 33 15.88 19.17 -0.83
C VAL A 33 16.11 17.70 -1.18
N ALA A 34 15.58 16.79 -0.36
CA ALA A 34 15.50 15.37 -0.68
C ALA A 34 14.12 15.08 -1.30
N ASN A 35 14.09 14.75 -2.61
CA ASN A 35 12.84 14.40 -3.28
C ASN A 35 12.41 12.97 -2.94
N CYS A 36 11.36 12.83 -2.12
CA CYS A 36 10.74 11.54 -1.77
C CYS A 36 9.27 11.47 -2.22
N ALA A 37 8.90 12.13 -3.32
CA ALA A 37 7.51 12.27 -3.76
C ALA A 37 6.87 11.01 -4.39
N GLY A 38 7.63 9.93 -4.58
CA GLY A 38 7.15 8.72 -5.26
C GLY A 38 6.60 9.04 -6.65
N LEU A 39 5.41 8.50 -7.00
CA LEU A 39 4.69 8.80 -8.25
C LEU A 39 4.45 10.31 -8.48
N GLY A 40 4.40 11.11 -7.40
CA GLY A 40 4.30 12.57 -7.51
C GLY A 40 5.48 13.23 -8.24
N SER A 41 6.62 12.54 -8.37
CA SER A 41 7.80 13.03 -9.12
C SER A 41 7.52 13.24 -10.60
N MET A 42 6.53 12.52 -11.17
CA MET A 42 6.05 12.76 -12.54
C MET A 42 5.65 14.23 -12.75
N LYS A 43 4.91 14.78 -11.79
CA LYS A 43 4.42 16.16 -11.82
C LYS A 43 5.47 17.14 -11.28
N LEU A 44 6.13 16.79 -10.17
CA LEU A 44 6.99 17.69 -9.41
C LEU A 44 8.31 18.04 -10.13
N VAL A 45 8.89 17.07 -10.85
CA VAL A 45 10.18 17.22 -11.56
C VAL A 45 10.13 16.73 -13.01
N GLY A 46 8.96 16.33 -13.51
CA GLY A 46 8.80 15.90 -14.90
C GLY A 46 9.34 14.50 -15.18
N ASP A 47 9.54 13.65 -14.17
CA ASP A 47 10.11 12.31 -14.36
C ASP A 47 9.13 11.37 -15.09
N GLN A 48 9.34 11.19 -16.39
CA GLN A 48 8.53 10.35 -17.26
C GLN A 48 8.84 8.84 -17.14
N SER A 49 9.85 8.46 -16.36
CA SER A 49 10.17 7.04 -16.14
C SER A 49 9.26 6.39 -15.08
N MET A 50 8.55 7.22 -14.32
CA MET A 50 7.63 6.78 -13.27
C MET A 50 6.32 6.26 -13.87
N ALA A 51 5.90 5.08 -13.41
CA ALA A 51 4.62 4.47 -13.75
C ALA A 51 4.04 3.74 -12.53
N PRO A 52 2.72 3.70 -12.36
CA PRO A 52 2.10 2.96 -11.27
C PRO A 52 2.20 1.45 -11.54
N ILE A 53 2.30 0.69 -10.46
CA ILE A 53 2.00 -0.73 -10.46
C ILE A 53 0.92 -0.90 -9.41
N ARG A 54 -0.34 -0.99 -9.86
CA ARG A 54 -1.48 -1.15 -8.97
C ARG A 54 -1.41 -2.53 -8.31
N GLY A 55 -1.59 -2.53 -7.00
CA GLY A 55 -1.69 -3.73 -6.19
C GLY A 55 -2.92 -3.66 -5.29
N GLN A 56 -3.90 -4.52 -5.54
CA GLN A 56 -5.04 -4.72 -4.67
C GLN A 56 -4.77 -5.86 -3.69
N LEU A 57 -5.29 -5.72 -2.47
CA LEU A 57 -5.20 -6.71 -1.40
C LEU A 57 -6.54 -6.83 -0.68
N VAL A 58 -6.73 -7.94 0.03
CA VAL A 58 -7.89 -8.19 0.90
C VAL A 58 -7.42 -8.33 2.33
N ARG A 59 -8.09 -7.66 3.28
CA ARG A 59 -7.81 -7.77 4.71
C ARG A 59 -8.88 -8.60 5.38
N VAL A 60 -8.48 -9.61 6.14
CA VAL A 60 -9.38 -10.50 6.89
C VAL A 60 -8.93 -10.63 8.34
N ARG A 61 -9.79 -11.15 9.21
CA ARG A 61 -9.44 -11.49 10.59
C ARG A 61 -9.22 -13.00 10.71
N ALA A 62 -7.96 -13.40 10.90
CA ALA A 62 -7.58 -14.80 11.10
C ALA A 62 -6.42 -14.88 12.10
N PRO A 63 -6.66 -14.61 13.40
CA PRO A 63 -5.61 -14.47 14.41
C PRO A 63 -4.82 -15.75 14.66
N TRP A 64 -5.30 -16.91 14.20
CA TRP A 64 -4.58 -18.18 14.28
C TRP A 64 -3.43 -18.29 13.26
N VAL A 65 -3.41 -17.47 12.20
CA VAL A 65 -2.32 -17.45 11.22
C VAL A 65 -1.19 -16.56 11.75
N LYS A 66 -0.06 -17.18 12.11
CA LYS A 66 1.09 -16.50 12.72
C LYS A 66 2.30 -16.39 11.81
N GLU A 67 2.34 -17.19 10.75
CA GLU A 67 3.43 -17.24 9.80
C GLU A 67 3.03 -16.56 8.49
N PHE A 68 4.01 -15.97 7.81
CA PHE A 68 3.82 -15.47 6.47
C PHE A 68 3.90 -16.64 5.48
N LEU A 69 3.08 -16.60 4.43
CA LEU A 69 3.11 -17.57 3.33
C LEU A 69 3.31 -16.84 2.01
N MET A 70 4.26 -17.32 1.23
CA MET A 70 4.54 -16.84 -0.13
C MET A 70 4.16 -17.94 -1.12
N GLY A 71 3.29 -17.61 -2.06
CA GLY A 71 2.91 -18.48 -3.16
C GLY A 71 3.52 -18.03 -4.47
N GLU A 72 3.04 -18.62 -5.55
CA GLU A 72 3.40 -18.22 -6.91
C GLU A 72 2.73 -16.89 -7.32
N ASN A 73 3.31 -16.25 -8.33
CA ASN A 73 2.86 -14.98 -8.89
C ASN A 73 2.78 -13.88 -7.81
N THR A 74 1.61 -13.27 -7.66
CA THR A 74 1.34 -12.22 -6.69
C THR A 74 0.69 -12.74 -5.41
N THR A 75 0.67 -14.06 -5.17
CA THR A 75 -0.09 -14.64 -4.04
C THR A 75 0.73 -14.62 -2.75
N TYR A 76 0.22 -13.96 -1.71
CA TYR A 76 0.86 -13.94 -0.38
C TYR A 76 -0.16 -13.79 0.74
N ILE A 77 0.19 -14.34 1.92
CA ILE A 77 -0.60 -14.23 3.15
C ILE A 77 0.33 -13.71 4.24
N PHE A 78 0.12 -12.47 4.68
CA PHE A 78 0.97 -11.80 5.66
C PHE A 78 0.20 -11.44 6.93
N PRO A 79 0.55 -12.05 8.08
CA PRO A 79 0.08 -11.59 9.38
C PRO A 79 0.52 -10.15 9.63
N ASN A 80 -0.44 -9.30 9.96
CA ASN A 80 -0.21 -7.96 10.50
C ASN A 80 -0.73 -7.95 11.95
N SER A 81 -0.33 -6.93 12.72
CA SER A 81 -0.67 -6.75 14.14
C SER A 81 -2.12 -7.12 14.52
N GLU A 82 -3.11 -6.72 13.70
CA GLU A 82 -4.54 -6.94 13.99
C GLU A 82 -5.30 -7.70 12.90
N THR A 83 -4.74 -7.79 11.70
CA THR A 83 -5.40 -8.36 10.52
C THR A 83 -4.46 -9.28 9.76
N LEU A 84 -5.02 -10.17 8.96
CA LEU A 84 -4.29 -10.93 7.96
C LEU A 84 -4.45 -10.24 6.60
N VAL A 85 -3.33 -9.96 5.93
CA VAL A 85 -3.31 -9.40 4.58
C VAL A 85 -3.21 -10.55 3.58
N LEU A 86 -4.17 -10.62 2.67
CA LEU A 86 -4.20 -11.53 1.53
C LEU A 86 -3.89 -10.70 0.30
N GLY A 87 -2.82 -11.03 -0.40
CA GLY A 87 -2.49 -10.35 -1.63
C GLY A 87 -2.27 -11.32 -2.77
N GLY A 88 -2.20 -10.82 -3.99
CA GLY A 88 -2.52 -9.47 -4.41
C GLY A 88 -2.57 -9.38 -5.93
N THR A 89 -2.58 -8.18 -6.47
CA THR A 89 -2.41 -7.93 -7.91
C THR A 89 -1.11 -7.19 -8.19
N ARG A 90 -0.72 -7.17 -9.46
CA ARG A 90 0.42 -6.42 -9.99
C ARG A 90 0.06 -5.97 -11.40
N GLN A 91 -0.66 -4.85 -11.50
CA GLN A 91 -1.18 -4.30 -12.76
C GLN A 91 -0.34 -3.07 -13.14
N GLU A 92 0.52 -3.22 -14.13
CA GLU A 92 1.39 -2.13 -14.61
C GLU A 92 0.56 -1.08 -15.35
N GLY A 93 0.82 0.21 -15.07
CA GLY A 93 0.17 1.34 -15.73
C GLY A 93 -1.27 1.60 -15.31
N ASP A 94 -1.86 0.77 -14.45
CA ASP A 94 -3.22 1.00 -13.95
C ASP A 94 -3.23 2.09 -12.86
N TRP A 95 -3.96 3.18 -13.14
CA TRP A 95 -4.16 4.32 -12.25
C TRP A 95 -5.46 4.24 -11.44
N ASN A 96 -6.29 3.23 -11.70
CA ASN A 96 -7.59 3.10 -11.05
C ASN A 96 -7.43 2.81 -9.55
N THR A 97 -8.06 3.64 -8.73
CA THR A 97 -8.06 3.55 -7.26
C THR A 97 -9.29 2.83 -6.70
N GLU A 98 -10.27 2.50 -7.55
CA GLU A 98 -11.48 1.80 -7.16
C GLU A 98 -11.23 0.32 -6.94
N VAL A 99 -11.89 -0.26 -5.93
CA VAL A 99 -11.79 -1.69 -5.65
C VAL A 99 -12.41 -2.48 -6.80
N ASP A 100 -11.65 -3.41 -7.36
CA ASP A 100 -12.14 -4.34 -8.37
C ASP A 100 -12.68 -5.63 -7.68
N PRO A 101 -13.98 -5.96 -7.82
CA PRO A 101 -14.56 -7.17 -7.24
C PRO A 101 -13.95 -8.46 -7.79
N GLU A 102 -13.53 -8.49 -9.06
CA GLU A 102 -12.91 -9.66 -9.69
C GLU A 102 -11.52 -9.92 -9.11
N ASP A 103 -10.73 -8.86 -8.93
CA ASP A 103 -9.42 -8.95 -8.25
C ASP A 103 -9.58 -9.47 -6.81
N SER A 104 -10.57 -8.96 -6.08
CA SER A 104 -10.87 -9.40 -4.71
C SER A 104 -11.22 -10.89 -4.67
N LEU A 105 -12.08 -11.34 -5.58
CA LEU A 105 -12.47 -12.75 -5.69
C LEU A 105 -11.26 -13.63 -6.05
N GLY A 106 -10.45 -13.20 -7.02
CA GLY A 106 -9.25 -13.91 -7.43
C GLY A 106 -8.23 -14.06 -6.31
N ILE A 107 -8.00 -13.01 -5.52
CA ILE A 107 -7.11 -13.03 -4.35
C ILE A 107 -7.62 -14.04 -3.31
N LEU A 108 -8.91 -13.98 -2.96
CA LEU A 108 -9.52 -14.88 -1.99
C LEU A 108 -9.43 -16.34 -2.43
N GLN A 109 -9.71 -16.63 -3.70
CA GLN A 109 -9.61 -17.97 -4.25
C GLN A 109 -8.18 -18.52 -4.20
N ARG A 110 -7.18 -17.73 -4.61
CA ARG A 110 -5.77 -18.17 -4.56
C ARG A 110 -5.29 -18.39 -3.12
N CYS A 111 -5.63 -17.48 -2.21
CA CYS A 111 -5.23 -17.59 -0.80
C CYS A 111 -5.93 -18.77 -0.09
N ASN A 112 -7.23 -19.01 -0.35
CA ASN A 112 -7.94 -20.18 0.19
C ASN A 112 -7.37 -21.50 -0.33
N ARG A 113 -6.87 -21.56 -1.59
CA ARG A 113 -6.17 -22.75 -2.08
C ARG A 113 -4.83 -22.96 -1.37
N MET A 114 -4.09 -21.88 -1.10
CA MET A 114 -2.79 -21.92 -0.43
C MET A 114 -2.90 -22.25 1.07
N LEU A 115 -3.94 -21.74 1.74
CA LEU A 115 -4.24 -22.00 3.15
C LEU A 115 -5.73 -22.31 3.31
N PRO A 116 -6.16 -23.57 3.12
CA PRO A 116 -7.57 -23.96 3.23
C PRO A 116 -8.22 -23.64 4.59
N ALA A 117 -7.41 -23.63 5.65
CA ALA A 117 -7.84 -23.24 7.00
C ALA A 117 -8.27 -21.77 7.13
N LEU A 118 -8.07 -20.94 6.10
CA LEU A 118 -8.65 -19.61 6.05
C LEU A 118 -10.18 -19.66 6.07
N ALA A 119 -10.78 -20.64 5.37
CA ALA A 119 -12.22 -20.84 5.19
C ALA A 119 -13.02 -19.52 5.18
N VAL A 120 -12.46 -18.48 4.53
CA VAL A 120 -13.07 -17.15 4.48
C VAL A 120 -14.34 -17.33 3.66
N ARG A 121 -15.49 -17.36 4.34
CA ARG A 121 -16.78 -17.30 3.66
C ARG A 121 -16.77 -16.03 2.81
N LEU A 122 -17.22 -16.14 1.56
CA LEU A 122 -17.48 -15.01 0.64
C LEU A 122 -18.66 -14.15 1.16
N ALA A 123 -18.72 -13.90 2.46
CA ALA A 123 -19.79 -13.21 3.14
C ALA A 123 -19.48 -11.71 3.15
N SER A 124 -20.00 -11.06 2.12
CA SER A 124 -20.26 -9.62 1.97
C SER A 124 -19.06 -8.66 2.03
N PRO A 125 -18.81 -7.88 0.96
CA PRO A 125 -17.74 -6.86 0.91
C PRO A 125 -17.98 -5.63 1.83
N LEU A 126 -18.86 -5.73 2.83
CA LEU A 126 -19.42 -4.60 3.57
C LEU A 126 -19.43 -4.75 5.10
N LEU A 127 -18.51 -5.52 5.70
CA LEU A 127 -18.26 -5.32 7.12
C LEU A 127 -17.17 -4.23 7.27
N PRO A 128 -17.54 -3.01 7.72
CA PRO A 128 -16.53 -2.03 8.09
C PRO A 128 -15.72 -2.61 9.25
N PHE A 129 -14.43 -2.29 9.26
CA PHE A 129 -13.57 -2.45 10.42
C PHE A 129 -14.08 -1.58 11.57
#